data_AF-A0A1Q3DZ23-F1
#
_entry.id   AF-A0A1Q3DZ23-F1
#
_cell.length_a   1.000
_cell.length_b   1.000
_cell.length_c   1.000
_cell.angle_alpha   90.00
_cell.angle_beta   90.00
_cell.angle_gamma   90.00
#
_symmetry.space_group_name_H-M   'P 1'
#
loop_
_entity.id
_entity.type
_entity.pdbx_description
1 polymer ?
#
loop_
_entity_poly.entity_id
_entity_poly.type
_entity_poly.pdbx_seq_one_letter_code
_entity_poly.pdbx_strand_id
1 'polypeptide(L)'
;MANGPPTPPPTTDVEIQDEARMNDTLPPAVDGTSDPAPEAASAQPPPQQSNQLQDPYGLIFPRIAELATQKRWIELIDIAEITEINANNDQKLSRLFVIVPLVLAYLIQNDLPIAKLVLERLPPDIRLNPLIKNLGLLTTSYSAGAYEQIYSNANALVNAVAKPEFQQPELAQVINIMVESFLFSFRDRTFLLLSRAYTSITLSLAEMYFGLGSSELLPVAARHGWAYDTSTKVLKPVPTNEPASFVAPAVSSLVNFNFIAQSVSQLEM
;
A
#
# COMPACT_ATOMS: atom_id res chain seq x y z
N MET A 1 53.55 -2.98 -2.75
CA MET A 1 52.83 -3.75 -3.79
C MET A 1 51.72 -2.85 -4.34
N ALA A 2 51.74 -2.63 -5.66
CA ALA A 2 50.71 -2.07 -6.53
C ALA A 2 50.01 -0.73 -6.17
N ASN A 3 50.62 0.39 -6.62
CA ASN A 3 49.91 1.61 -6.99
C ASN A 3 49.44 1.48 -8.45
N GLY A 4 48.12 1.51 -8.69
CA GLY A 4 47.52 1.64 -10.02
C GLY A 4 47.11 3.10 -10.30
N PRO A 5 47.21 3.58 -11.55
CA PRO A 5 47.24 5.01 -11.87
C PRO A 5 45.86 5.70 -11.94
N PRO A 6 45.82 7.03 -11.70
CA PRO A 6 44.63 7.87 -11.85
C PRO A 6 44.22 8.07 -13.31
N THR A 7 42.92 8.07 -13.57
CA THR A 7 42.33 8.42 -14.87
C THR A 7 42.57 9.89 -15.22
N PRO A 8 42.98 10.20 -16.47
CA PRO A 8 43.23 11.57 -16.90
C PRO A 8 41.91 12.35 -17.15
N PRO A 9 41.92 13.68 -16.98
CA PRO A 9 40.80 14.55 -17.35
C PRO A 9 40.65 14.67 -18.88
N PRO A 10 39.45 15.04 -19.37
CA PRO A 10 39.22 15.23 -20.80
C PRO A 10 40.08 16.37 -21.35
N THR A 11 40.99 16.03 -22.25
CA THR A 11 41.64 16.96 -23.16
C THR A 11 40.85 16.98 -24.45
N THR A 12 40.28 18.12 -24.85
CA THR A 12 40.49 18.77 -26.18
C THR A 12 39.64 20.05 -26.26
N ASP A 13 40.28 21.21 -26.44
CA ASP A 13 39.66 22.54 -26.65
C ASP A 13 38.87 22.69 -27.97
N VAL A 14 38.74 21.61 -28.75
CA VAL A 14 38.05 21.57 -30.05
C VAL A 14 36.56 21.26 -29.90
N GLU A 15 36.15 20.64 -28.80
CA GLU A 15 34.73 20.29 -28.56
C GLU A 15 33.90 21.48 -28.02
N ILE A 16 34.56 22.56 -27.56
CA ILE A 16 33.90 23.77 -27.03
C ILE A 16 33.60 24.81 -28.14
N GLN A 17 34.15 24.66 -29.35
CA GLN A 17 34.00 25.65 -30.44
C GLN A 17 32.86 25.39 -31.43
N ASP A 18 32.14 24.26 -31.32
CA ASP A 18 31.06 23.90 -32.26
C ASP A 18 29.66 24.40 -31.83
N GLU A 19 29.51 24.94 -30.62
CA GLU A 19 28.23 25.51 -30.14
C GLU A 19 28.00 26.99 -30.50
N ALA A 20 28.96 27.67 -31.15
CA ALA A 20 28.88 29.11 -31.42
C ALA A 20 28.66 29.51 -32.90
N ARG A 21 28.36 28.55 -33.80
CA ARG A 21 28.38 28.81 -35.26
C ARG A 21 27.03 28.79 -35.99
N MET A 22 25.90 28.72 -35.27
CA MET A 22 24.57 28.83 -35.87
C MET A 22 23.79 30.03 -35.34
N ASN A 23 24.31 31.23 -35.56
CA ASN A 23 23.48 32.43 -35.65
C ASN A 23 24.13 33.47 -36.56
N ASP A 24 23.28 34.14 -37.33
CA ASP A 24 23.50 35.33 -38.16
C ASP A 24 24.30 35.19 -39.45
N THR A 25 23.58 35.25 -40.58
CA THR A 25 23.92 36.23 -41.64
C THR A 25 22.74 36.56 -42.57
N LEU A 26 22.42 37.85 -42.65
CA LEU A 26 21.76 38.61 -43.74
C LEU A 26 22.63 39.88 -43.95
N PRO A 27 22.47 40.70 -45.02
CA PRO A 27 22.16 40.49 -46.44
C PRO A 27 23.22 41.19 -47.35
N PRO A 28 23.04 41.36 -48.69
CA PRO A 28 22.41 42.60 -49.19
C PRO A 28 21.54 42.46 -50.46
N ALA A 29 20.94 43.60 -50.84
CA ALA A 29 19.80 43.83 -51.73
C ALA A 29 20.08 43.89 -53.26
N VAL A 30 19.04 43.67 -54.08
CA VAL A 30 18.74 44.40 -55.32
C VAL A 30 17.25 44.32 -55.73
N ASP A 31 16.77 45.42 -56.30
CA ASP A 31 15.41 45.78 -56.74
C ASP A 31 14.73 44.89 -57.81
N GLY A 32 13.39 44.91 -57.85
CA GLY A 32 12.62 44.68 -59.09
C GLY A 32 11.18 44.15 -58.97
N THR A 33 10.20 45.07 -58.93
CA THR A 33 8.86 45.08 -59.60
C THR A 33 7.87 43.88 -59.60
N SER A 34 6.66 44.18 -59.10
CA SER A 34 5.28 43.80 -59.54
C SER A 34 4.79 42.34 -59.52
N ASP A 35 3.87 41.98 -58.61
CA ASP A 35 2.40 41.82 -58.81
C ASP A 35 1.75 41.18 -57.55
N PRO A 36 0.50 41.51 -57.13
CA PRO A 36 -0.14 40.90 -55.97
C PRO A 36 -0.99 39.68 -56.35
N ALA A 37 -0.53 38.49 -55.99
CA ALA A 37 -1.29 37.23 -56.03
C ALA A 37 -1.69 36.80 -54.60
N PRO A 38 -2.83 36.11 -54.42
CA PRO A 38 -3.66 36.19 -53.22
C PRO A 38 -3.09 35.43 -52.01
N GLU A 39 -3.34 36.01 -50.83
CA GLU A 39 -3.08 35.46 -49.50
C GLU A 39 -3.57 34.02 -49.39
N ALA A 40 -2.62 33.09 -49.32
CA ALA A 40 -2.87 31.74 -48.84
C ALA A 40 -3.18 31.83 -47.34
N ALA A 41 -4.46 31.71 -47.03
CA ALA A 41 -4.98 31.59 -45.68
C ALA A 41 -4.17 30.53 -44.91
N SER A 42 -3.44 30.99 -43.89
CA SER A 42 -2.75 30.14 -42.94
C SER A 42 -3.80 29.37 -42.15
N ALA A 43 -4.06 28.13 -42.55
CA ALA A 43 -4.88 27.21 -41.77
C ALA A 43 -4.17 26.96 -40.44
N GLN A 44 -4.59 27.67 -39.39
CA GLN A 44 -4.22 27.32 -38.02
C GLN A 44 -4.69 25.88 -37.76
N PRO A 45 -3.80 24.96 -37.33
CA PRO A 45 -4.26 23.67 -36.84
C PRO A 45 -5.23 23.91 -35.68
N PRO A 46 -6.38 23.20 -35.64
CA PRO A 46 -7.33 23.37 -34.56
C PRO A 46 -6.63 23.18 -33.21
N PRO A 47 -6.99 23.96 -32.16
CA PRO A 47 -6.41 23.79 -30.85
C PRO A 47 -6.63 22.35 -30.41
N GLN A 48 -5.54 21.59 -30.33
CA GLN A 48 -5.52 20.29 -29.67
C GLN A 48 -5.84 20.57 -28.19
N GLN A 49 -7.13 20.52 -27.85
CA GLN A 49 -7.57 20.32 -26.48
C GLN A 49 -6.92 19.02 -26.03
N SER A 50 -5.85 19.15 -25.27
CA SER A 50 -5.29 18.03 -24.51
C SER A 50 -6.39 17.59 -23.56
N ASN A 51 -7.12 16.55 -23.95
CA ASN A 51 -7.88 15.74 -23.01
C ASN A 51 -6.85 15.15 -22.04
N GLN A 52 -6.50 15.93 -21.00
CA GLN A 52 -5.78 15.43 -19.85
C GLN A 52 -6.70 14.37 -19.23
N LEU A 53 -6.47 13.11 -19.59
CA LEU A 53 -7.09 11.96 -18.95
C LEU A 53 -6.86 12.11 -17.45
N GLN A 54 -7.93 12.48 -16.73
CA GLN A 54 -7.90 12.65 -15.29
C GLN A 54 -7.39 11.34 -14.67
N ASP A 55 -6.48 11.47 -13.71
CA ASP A 55 -5.85 10.32 -13.10
C ASP A 55 -6.84 9.60 -12.17
N PRO A 56 -7.25 8.35 -12.50
CA PRO A 56 -8.35 7.68 -11.76
C PRO A 56 -8.00 7.46 -10.29
N TYR A 57 -6.72 7.22 -9.99
CA TYR A 57 -6.25 7.02 -8.62
C TYR A 57 -6.37 8.28 -7.76
N GLY A 58 -6.01 9.45 -8.32
CA GLY A 58 -6.20 10.73 -7.65
C GLY A 58 -7.68 11.08 -7.42
N LEU A 59 -8.56 10.72 -8.36
CA LEU A 59 -10.00 10.98 -8.25
C LEU A 59 -10.67 10.18 -7.14
N ILE A 60 -10.30 8.91 -6.96
CA ILE A 60 -10.95 8.04 -5.95
C ILE A 60 -10.39 8.25 -4.55
N PHE A 61 -9.17 8.76 -4.42
CA PHE A 61 -8.44 8.82 -3.16
C PHE A 61 -9.20 9.53 -2.02
N PRO A 62 -9.89 10.68 -2.23
CA PRO A 62 -10.68 11.31 -1.18
C PRO A 62 -11.74 10.38 -0.58
N ARG A 63 -12.36 9.52 -1.41
CA ARG A 63 -13.34 8.54 -0.94
C ARG A 63 -12.69 7.42 -0.12
N ILE A 64 -11.51 6.95 -0.54
CA ILE A 64 -10.71 5.98 0.23
C ILE A 64 -10.32 6.56 1.59
N ALA A 65 -9.87 7.82 1.62
CA ALA A 65 -9.49 8.51 2.86
C ALA A 65 -10.68 8.67 3.82
N GLU A 66 -11.86 8.99 3.29
CA GLU A 66 -13.11 9.06 4.07
C GLU A 66 -13.45 7.70 4.70
N LEU A 67 -13.45 6.63 3.89
CA LEU A 67 -13.75 5.27 4.37
C LEU A 67 -12.73 4.78 5.41
N ALA A 68 -11.45 5.14 5.22
CA ALA A 68 -10.40 4.83 6.19
C ALA A 68 -10.64 5.51 7.54
N THR A 69 -11.04 6.80 7.52
CA THR A 69 -11.38 7.55 8.73
C THR A 69 -12.61 6.97 9.44
N GLN A 70 -13.59 6.49 8.67
CA GLN A 70 -14.79 5.83 9.20
C GLN A 70 -14.55 4.35 9.59
N LYS A 71 -13.35 3.81 9.39
CA LYS A 71 -12.99 2.40 9.61
C LYS A 71 -13.88 1.42 8.83
N ARG A 72 -14.39 1.83 7.66
CA ARG A 72 -15.23 1.01 6.77
C ARG A 72 -14.35 0.23 5.79
N TRP A 73 -13.63 -0.75 6.34
CA TRP A 73 -12.57 -1.46 5.63
C TRP A 73 -13.06 -2.29 4.43
N ILE A 74 -14.22 -2.95 4.54
CA ILE A 74 -14.76 -3.78 3.45
C ILE A 74 -15.10 -2.92 2.24
N GLU A 75 -15.82 -1.81 2.44
CA GLU A 75 -16.14 -0.89 1.35
C GLU A 75 -14.91 -0.20 0.78
N LEU A 76 -13.89 0.06 1.60
CA LEU A 76 -12.61 0.58 1.13
C LEU A 76 -11.95 -0.42 0.18
N ILE A 77 -11.92 -1.70 0.56
CA ILE A 77 -11.40 -2.78 -0.28
C ILE A 77 -12.17 -2.83 -1.60
N ASP A 78 -13.51 -2.88 -1.55
CA ASP A 78 -14.36 -2.97 -2.76
C ASP A 78 -14.07 -1.82 -3.74
N ILE A 79 -14.03 -0.58 -3.25
CA ILE A 79 -13.79 0.59 -4.09
C ILE A 79 -12.36 0.59 -4.65
N ALA A 80 -11.37 0.21 -3.84
CA ALA A 80 -9.98 0.16 -4.26
C ALA A 80 -9.74 -0.94 -5.30
N GLU A 81 -10.32 -2.13 -5.13
CA GLU A 81 -10.27 -3.22 -6.11
C GLU A 81 -10.92 -2.82 -7.44
N ILE A 82 -12.13 -2.27 -7.41
CA ILE A 82 -12.84 -1.82 -8.61
C ILE A 82 -12.02 -0.76 -9.35
N THR A 83 -11.41 0.17 -8.62
CA THR A 83 -10.55 1.21 -9.25
C THR A 83 -9.33 0.58 -9.89
N GLU A 84 -8.67 -0.34 -9.18
CA GLU A 84 -7.48 -1.04 -9.66
C GLU A 84 -7.75 -1.89 -10.91
N ILE A 85 -8.92 -2.51 -11.01
CA ILE A 85 -9.32 -3.30 -12.19
C ILE A 85 -9.65 -2.42 -13.40
N ASN A 86 -10.28 -1.26 -13.16
CA ASN A 86 -10.76 -0.39 -14.25
C ASN A 86 -9.71 0.64 -14.71
N ALA A 87 -8.64 0.83 -13.96
CA ALA A 87 -7.58 1.76 -14.33
C ALA A 87 -6.71 1.17 -15.45
N ASN A 88 -6.64 1.86 -16.59
CA ASN A 88 -5.83 1.44 -17.74
C ASN A 88 -4.34 1.83 -17.64
N ASN A 89 -3.84 2.24 -16.46
CA ASN A 89 -2.51 2.86 -16.34
C ASN A 89 -1.71 2.36 -15.13
N ASP A 90 -1.22 1.12 -15.25
CA ASP A 90 -0.59 0.37 -14.17
C ASP A 90 0.75 0.92 -13.69
N GLN A 91 1.41 1.76 -14.49
CA GLN A 91 2.80 2.22 -14.25
C GLN A 91 2.89 3.54 -13.49
N LYS A 92 1.77 4.23 -13.26
CA LYS A 92 1.78 5.54 -12.60
C LYS A 92 2.04 5.42 -11.10
N LEU A 93 2.85 6.34 -10.57
CA LEU A 93 3.13 6.43 -9.14
C LEU A 93 1.88 6.82 -8.32
N SER A 94 0.91 7.49 -8.92
CA SER A 94 -0.37 7.81 -8.27
C SER A 94 -1.17 6.58 -7.87
N ARG A 95 -0.89 5.41 -8.45
CA ARG A 95 -1.45 4.12 -8.02
C ARG A 95 -1.21 3.82 -6.52
N LEU A 96 -0.19 4.43 -5.91
CA LEU A 96 0.05 4.35 -4.46
C LEU A 96 -1.13 4.83 -3.61
N PHE A 97 -1.93 5.79 -4.11
CA PHE A 97 -3.12 6.28 -3.43
C PHE A 97 -4.18 5.19 -3.22
N VAL A 98 -4.16 4.12 -4.03
CA VAL A 98 -5.09 3.00 -3.93
C VAL A 98 -4.43 1.77 -3.33
N ILE A 99 -3.23 1.40 -3.80
CA ILE A 99 -2.55 0.17 -3.40
C ILE A 99 -2.16 0.18 -1.92
N VAL A 100 -1.66 1.29 -1.39
CA VAL A 100 -1.21 1.33 0.00
C VAL A 100 -2.39 1.17 0.97
N PRO A 101 -3.50 1.93 0.84
CA PRO A 101 -4.70 1.69 1.63
C PRO A 101 -5.28 0.28 1.43
N LEU A 102 -5.33 -0.23 0.20
CA LEU A 102 -5.87 -1.55 -0.10
C LEU A 102 -5.13 -2.66 0.66
N VAL A 103 -3.79 -2.69 0.58
CA VAL A 103 -2.99 -3.68 1.28
C VAL A 103 -3.16 -3.54 2.79
N LEU A 104 -3.11 -2.33 3.34
CA LEU A 104 -3.34 -2.11 4.77
C LEU A 104 -4.73 -2.57 5.20
N ALA A 105 -5.77 -2.38 4.38
CA ALA A 105 -7.12 -2.86 4.68
C ALA A 105 -7.19 -4.39 4.73
N TYR A 106 -6.53 -5.11 3.82
CA TYR A 106 -6.44 -6.58 3.92
C TYR A 106 -5.67 -7.03 5.16
N LEU A 107 -4.58 -6.36 5.54
CA LEU A 107 -3.87 -6.66 6.79
C LEU A 107 -4.77 -6.43 8.01
N ILE A 108 -5.55 -5.33 8.02
CA ILE A 108 -6.55 -5.06 9.05
C ILE A 108 -7.59 -6.18 9.09
N GLN A 109 -8.05 -6.70 7.95
CA GLN A 109 -9.01 -7.81 7.86
C GLN A 109 -8.40 -9.20 8.09
N ASN A 110 -7.07 -9.29 8.29
CA ASN A 110 -6.33 -10.56 8.39
C ASN A 110 -6.41 -11.44 7.12
N ASP A 111 -6.55 -10.82 5.94
CA ASP A 111 -6.52 -11.49 4.64
C ASP A 111 -5.12 -11.43 4.01
N LEU A 112 -4.21 -12.20 4.59
CA LEU A 112 -2.79 -12.19 4.22
C LEU A 112 -2.49 -12.68 2.79
N PRO A 113 -3.13 -13.74 2.27
CA PRO A 113 -2.85 -14.21 0.92
C PRO A 113 -3.14 -13.14 -0.14
N ILE A 114 -4.27 -12.44 0.00
CA ILE A 114 -4.66 -11.39 -0.96
C ILE A 114 -3.74 -10.17 -0.85
N ALA A 115 -3.39 -9.75 0.39
CA ALA A 115 -2.42 -8.68 0.60
C ALA A 115 -1.08 -8.93 -0.11
N LYS A 116 -0.56 -10.16 -0.04
CA LYS A 116 0.67 -10.56 -0.74
C LYS A 116 0.49 -10.53 -2.25
N LEU A 117 -0.62 -11.08 -2.76
CA LEU A 117 -0.90 -11.11 -4.19
C LEU A 117 -0.95 -9.71 -4.79
N VAL A 118 -1.55 -8.74 -4.09
CA VAL A 118 -1.59 -7.34 -4.53
C VAL A 118 -0.17 -6.77 -4.69
N LEU A 119 0.71 -7.01 -3.73
CA LEU A 119 2.10 -6.54 -3.77
C LEU A 119 2.94 -7.24 -4.87
N GLU A 120 2.72 -8.53 -5.08
CA GLU A 120 3.45 -9.32 -6.10
C GLU A 120 3.11 -8.89 -7.53
N ARG A 121 1.87 -8.43 -7.75
CA ARG A 121 1.38 -7.95 -9.05
C ARG A 121 1.88 -6.56 -9.44
N LEU A 122 2.51 -5.82 -8.53
CA LEU A 122 2.99 -4.47 -8.82
C LEU A 122 4.12 -4.46 -9.85
N PRO A 123 4.11 -3.52 -10.82
CA PRO A 123 5.25 -3.30 -11.72
C PRO A 123 6.56 -3.05 -10.95
N PRO A 124 7.71 -3.41 -11.52
CA PRO A 124 9.02 -3.25 -10.87
C PRO A 124 9.28 -1.81 -10.38
N ASP A 125 8.90 -0.81 -11.18
CA ASP A 125 9.15 0.61 -10.88
C ASP A 125 8.45 1.06 -9.59
N ILE A 126 7.20 0.63 -9.40
CA ILE A 126 6.41 0.92 -8.20
C ILE A 126 6.95 0.11 -7.01
N ARG A 127 7.36 -1.15 -7.24
CA ARG A 127 7.93 -2.02 -6.21
C ARG A 127 9.23 -1.48 -5.61
N LEU A 128 10.00 -0.70 -6.39
CA LEU A 128 11.23 -0.07 -5.91
C LEU A 128 10.97 1.10 -4.93
N ASN A 129 9.75 1.62 -4.88
CA ASN A 129 9.36 2.71 -3.99
C ASN A 129 9.60 2.33 -2.50
N PRO A 130 10.26 3.19 -1.70
CA PRO A 130 10.53 2.90 -0.29
C PRO A 130 9.28 2.59 0.54
N LEU A 131 8.16 3.25 0.24
CA LEU A 131 6.89 3.04 0.95
C LEU A 131 6.36 1.62 0.71
N ILE A 132 6.37 1.17 -0.56
CA ILE A 132 5.95 -0.19 -0.93
C ILE A 132 6.89 -1.25 -0.35
N LYS A 133 8.20 -0.97 -0.29
CA LYS A 133 9.16 -1.87 0.37
C LYS A 133 8.84 -2.05 1.85
N ASN A 134 8.60 -0.96 2.59
CA ASN A 134 8.23 -1.03 4.01
C ASN A 134 6.91 -1.77 4.22
N LEU A 135 5.92 -1.52 3.35
CA LEU A 135 4.64 -2.23 3.38
C LEU A 135 4.79 -3.73 3.10
N GLY A 136 5.68 -4.11 2.19
CA GLY A 136 6.03 -5.49 1.91
C GLY A 136 6.75 -6.17 3.07
N LEU A 137 7.66 -5.48 3.76
CA LEU A 137 8.31 -5.97 4.98
C LEU A 137 7.28 -6.22 6.09
N LEU A 138 6.35 -5.28 6.31
CA LEU A 138 5.25 -5.43 7.26
C LEU A 138 4.42 -6.67 6.93
N THR A 139 3.96 -6.79 5.68
CA THR A 139 3.17 -7.93 5.18
C THR A 139 3.91 -9.26 5.39
N THR A 140 5.21 -9.29 5.10
CA THR A 140 6.05 -10.48 5.26
C THR A 140 6.18 -10.85 6.74
N SER A 141 6.50 -9.89 7.61
CA SER A 141 6.61 -10.13 9.06
C SER A 141 5.31 -10.62 9.68
N TYR A 142 4.17 -10.07 9.25
CA TYR A 142 2.87 -10.53 9.71
C TYR A 142 2.60 -11.98 9.26
N SER A 143 2.89 -12.29 8.00
CA SER A 143 2.71 -13.65 7.50
C SER A 143 3.64 -14.70 8.11
N ALA A 144 4.81 -14.28 8.61
CA ALA A 144 5.76 -15.14 9.29
C ALA A 144 5.47 -15.30 10.79
N GLY A 145 4.50 -14.56 11.34
CA GLY A 145 4.26 -14.51 12.78
C GLY A 145 5.43 -13.89 13.56
N ALA A 146 6.17 -12.97 12.93
CA ALA A 146 7.36 -12.35 13.49
C ALA A 146 6.97 -11.10 14.31
N TYR A 147 6.41 -11.31 15.52
CA TYR A 147 5.74 -10.28 16.33
C TYR A 147 6.55 -9.00 16.55
N GLU A 148 7.82 -9.10 16.94
CA GLU A 148 8.69 -7.93 17.14
C GLU A 148 8.88 -7.13 15.84
N GLN A 149 9.04 -7.83 14.72
CA GLN A 149 9.23 -7.24 13.41
C GLN A 149 7.95 -6.57 12.90
N ILE A 150 6.76 -7.05 13.29
CA ILE A 150 5.48 -6.41 12.92
C ILE A 150 5.43 -4.98 13.47
N TYR A 151 5.76 -4.80 14.76
CA TYR A 151 5.73 -3.47 15.40
C TYR A 151 6.81 -2.55 14.84
N SER A 152 8.03 -3.04 14.64
CA SER A 152 9.11 -2.22 14.09
C SER A 152 8.87 -1.83 12.63
N ASN A 153 8.33 -2.72 11.80
CA ASN A 153 7.95 -2.43 10.42
C ASN A 153 6.75 -1.48 10.32
N ALA A 154 5.76 -1.61 11.20
CA ALA A 154 4.64 -0.67 11.28
C ALA A 154 5.13 0.75 11.64
N ASN A 155 6.02 0.86 12.62
CA ASN A 155 6.64 2.15 12.98
C ASN A 155 7.52 2.69 11.83
N ALA A 156 8.27 1.84 11.13
CA ALA A 156 9.06 2.23 9.97
C ALA A 156 8.18 2.82 8.85
N LEU A 157 6.97 2.29 8.66
CA LEU A 157 6.00 2.81 7.68
C LEU A 157 5.50 4.21 8.07
N VAL A 158 5.12 4.40 9.34
CA VAL A 158 4.72 5.71 9.89
C VAL A 158 5.86 6.73 9.80
N ASN A 159 7.07 6.34 10.18
CA ASN A 159 8.25 7.20 10.11
C ASN A 159 8.63 7.55 8.67
N ALA A 160 8.37 6.66 7.70
CA ALA A 160 8.64 6.95 6.30
C ALA A 160 7.75 8.08 5.74
N VAL A 161 6.50 8.18 6.21
CA VAL A 161 5.55 9.21 5.77
C VAL A 161 5.60 10.49 6.61
N ALA A 162 6.18 10.44 7.81
CA ALA A 162 6.39 11.60 8.67
C ALA A 162 7.55 12.51 8.23
N LYS A 163 8.36 12.06 7.27
CA LYS A 163 9.51 12.80 6.75
C LYS A 163 9.09 14.06 5.97
N PRO A 164 9.79 15.19 6.11
CA PRO A 164 9.49 16.41 5.35
C PRO A 164 9.55 16.23 3.84
N GLU A 165 10.35 15.27 3.34
CA GLU A 165 10.47 14.99 1.91
C GLU A 165 9.27 14.23 1.32
N PHE A 166 8.33 13.77 2.17
CA PHE A 166 7.15 13.06 1.71
C PHE A 166 6.11 14.03 1.13
N GLN A 167 5.92 13.97 -0.18
CA GLN A 167 5.16 14.97 -0.95
C GLN A 167 3.63 14.81 -0.88
N GLN A 168 3.11 13.84 -0.13
CA GLN A 168 1.68 13.45 -0.14
C GLN A 168 1.06 13.46 1.27
N PRO A 169 0.82 14.64 1.87
CA PRO A 169 0.39 14.73 3.26
C PRO A 169 -0.94 14.01 3.55
N GLU A 170 -1.86 14.01 2.60
CA GLU A 170 -3.15 13.32 2.74
C GLU A 170 -2.97 11.79 2.79
N LEU A 171 -2.08 11.23 1.95
CA LEU A 171 -1.74 9.81 2.00
C LEU A 171 -1.03 9.45 3.31
N ALA A 172 -0.15 10.32 3.81
CA ALA A 172 0.50 10.12 5.10
C ALA A 172 -0.54 10.00 6.24
N GLN A 173 -1.55 10.87 6.24
CA GLN A 173 -2.62 10.83 7.23
C GLN A 173 -3.41 9.51 7.16
N VAL A 174 -3.80 9.07 5.96
CA VAL A 174 -4.50 7.78 5.77
C VAL A 174 -3.66 6.61 6.27
N ILE A 175 -2.36 6.59 5.94
CA ILE A 175 -1.44 5.54 6.38
C ILE A 175 -1.35 5.50 7.92
N ASN A 176 -1.24 6.66 8.58
CA ASN A 176 -1.18 6.70 10.04
C ASN A 176 -2.45 6.11 10.68
N ILE A 177 -3.64 6.50 10.21
CA ILE A 177 -4.92 5.99 10.71
C ILE A 177 -5.03 4.47 10.51
N MET A 178 -4.63 3.99 9.33
CA MET A 178 -4.75 2.58 8.98
C MET A 178 -3.71 1.72 9.71
N VAL A 179 -2.48 2.21 9.91
CA VAL A 179 -1.46 1.50 10.70
C VAL A 179 -1.88 1.40 12.18
N GLU A 180 -2.43 2.46 12.75
CA GLU A 180 -2.96 2.42 14.12
C GLU A 180 -4.10 1.39 14.22
N SER A 181 -5.04 1.41 13.26
CA SER A 181 -6.14 0.45 13.21
C SER A 181 -5.66 -0.99 13.01
N PHE A 182 -4.63 -1.19 12.18
CA PHE A 182 -3.98 -2.48 12.00
C PHE A 182 -3.38 -3.00 13.31
N LEU A 183 -2.59 -2.20 14.02
CA LEU A 183 -1.97 -2.60 15.29
C LEU A 183 -3.01 -2.89 16.36
N PHE A 184 -4.10 -2.12 16.40
CA PHE A 184 -5.22 -2.38 17.29
C PHE A 184 -5.86 -3.75 17.01
N SER A 185 -6.26 -4.00 15.75
CA SER A 185 -6.87 -5.29 15.36
C SER A 185 -5.91 -6.47 15.53
N PHE A 186 -4.61 -6.28 15.27
CA PHE A 186 -3.59 -7.30 15.44
C PHE A 186 -3.42 -7.70 16.92
N ARG A 187 -3.35 -6.72 17.82
CA ARG A 187 -3.26 -6.96 19.27
C ARG A 187 -4.50 -7.64 19.81
N ASP A 188 -5.68 -7.24 19.37
CA ASP A 188 -6.95 -7.88 19.78
C ASP A 188 -6.99 -9.37 19.41
N ARG A 189 -6.59 -9.71 18.17
CA ARG A 189 -6.44 -11.11 17.73
C ARG A 189 -5.39 -11.87 18.54
N THR A 190 -4.29 -11.20 18.87
CA THR A 190 -3.22 -11.79 19.67
C THR A 190 -3.69 -12.06 21.11
N PHE A 191 -4.49 -11.17 21.69
CA PHE A 191 -5.15 -11.42 22.99
C PHE A 191 -6.03 -12.67 22.93
N LEU A 192 -6.87 -12.79 21.89
CA LEU A 192 -7.72 -13.95 21.71
C LEU A 192 -6.91 -15.24 21.55
N LEU A 193 -5.85 -15.21 20.74
CA LEU A 193 -4.97 -16.35 20.50
C LEU A 193 -4.26 -16.79 21.78
N LEU A 194 -3.62 -15.87 22.49
CA LEU A 194 -2.88 -16.19 23.71
C LEU A 194 -3.80 -16.65 24.84
N SER A 195 -5.01 -16.10 24.92
CA SER A 195 -6.04 -16.56 25.87
C SER A 195 -6.48 -18.00 25.66
N ARG A 196 -6.33 -18.52 24.43
CA ARG A 196 -6.60 -19.93 24.09
C ARG A 196 -5.37 -20.81 24.26
N ALA A 197 -4.21 -20.29 23.91
CA ALA A 197 -2.97 -21.07 23.84
C ALA A 197 -2.28 -21.24 25.19
N TYR A 198 -2.51 -20.34 26.15
CA TYR A 198 -1.80 -20.32 27.43
C TYR A 198 -2.73 -20.26 28.64
N THR A 199 -2.46 -21.11 29.63
CA THR A 199 -3.02 -20.98 30.99
C THR A 199 -2.22 -19.99 31.84
N SER A 200 -0.95 -19.78 31.49
CA SER A 200 -0.02 -18.85 32.13
C SER A 200 1.04 -18.41 31.13
N ILE A 201 1.39 -17.12 31.14
CA ILE A 201 2.43 -16.55 30.27
C ILE A 201 3.29 -15.56 31.07
N THR A 202 4.61 -15.57 30.86
CA THR A 202 5.49 -14.61 31.55
C THR A 202 5.25 -13.19 31.03
N LEU A 203 5.42 -12.19 31.89
CA LEU A 203 5.22 -10.79 31.50
C LEU A 203 6.10 -10.40 30.31
N SER A 204 7.39 -10.77 30.32
CA SER A 204 8.33 -10.48 29.22
C SER A 204 7.91 -11.09 27.88
N LEU A 205 7.35 -12.31 27.89
CA LEU A 205 6.86 -12.94 26.67
C LEU A 205 5.59 -12.24 26.15
N ALA A 206 4.71 -11.81 27.05
CA ALA A 206 3.54 -11.02 26.68
C ALA A 206 3.94 -9.64 26.11
N GLU A 207 4.92 -8.95 26.71
CA GLU A 207 5.46 -7.69 26.20
C GLU A 207 5.97 -7.84 24.75
N MET A 208 6.66 -8.95 24.44
CA MET A 208 7.10 -9.27 23.07
C MET A 208 5.92 -9.45 22.11
N TYR A 209 4.91 -10.23 22.47
CA TYR A 209 3.74 -10.46 21.61
C TYR A 209 2.92 -9.18 21.36
N PHE A 210 2.77 -8.32 22.37
CA PHE A 210 1.97 -7.11 22.28
C PHE A 210 2.74 -5.86 21.82
N GLY A 211 4.07 -5.91 21.83
CA GLY A 211 4.92 -4.75 21.53
C GLY A 211 4.60 -3.57 22.46
N LEU A 212 4.31 -3.87 23.72
CA LEU A 212 3.94 -2.90 24.76
C LEU A 212 4.82 -3.13 25.99
N GLY A 213 5.23 -2.06 26.66
CA GLY A 213 5.87 -2.18 27.95
C GLY A 213 4.88 -2.56 29.05
N SER A 214 5.38 -3.14 30.14
CA SER A 214 4.57 -3.57 31.30
C SER A 214 3.61 -2.50 31.83
N SER A 215 4.03 -1.22 31.86
CA SER A 215 3.18 -0.11 32.31
C SER A 215 1.92 0.08 31.45
N GLU A 216 2.00 -0.23 30.16
CA GLU A 216 0.89 -0.11 29.21
C GLU A 216 0.12 -1.43 29.07
N LEU A 217 0.83 -2.56 29.13
CA LEU A 217 0.25 -3.88 28.95
C LEU A 217 -0.63 -4.30 30.14
N LEU A 218 -0.21 -4.06 31.39
CA LEU A 218 -0.95 -4.53 32.56
C LEU A 218 -2.40 -3.96 32.64
N PRO A 219 -2.64 -2.64 32.41
CA PRO A 219 -4.00 -2.10 32.35
C PRO A 219 -4.83 -2.65 31.18
N VAL A 220 -4.21 -3.01 30.05
CA VAL A 220 -4.90 -3.63 28.91
C VAL A 220 -5.27 -5.08 29.26
N ALA A 221 -4.32 -5.85 29.76
CA ALA A 221 -4.53 -7.25 30.17
C ALA A 221 -5.65 -7.37 31.23
N ALA A 222 -5.67 -6.47 32.22
CA ALA A 222 -6.74 -6.43 33.22
C ALA A 222 -8.13 -6.16 32.62
N ARG A 223 -8.23 -5.30 31.58
CA ARG A 223 -9.49 -5.06 30.85
C ARG A 223 -9.97 -6.29 30.07
N HIS A 224 -9.05 -7.14 29.63
CA HIS A 224 -9.35 -8.46 29.05
C HIS A 224 -9.54 -9.56 30.11
N GLY A 225 -9.60 -9.20 31.40
CA GLY A 225 -9.83 -10.13 32.51
C GLY A 225 -8.61 -10.96 32.91
N TRP A 226 -7.44 -10.71 32.33
CA TRP A 226 -6.22 -11.45 32.70
C TRP A 226 -5.77 -11.05 34.11
N ALA A 227 -5.41 -12.05 34.92
CA ALA A 227 -4.88 -11.80 36.26
C ALA A 227 -3.35 -11.73 36.22
N TYR A 228 -2.77 -10.71 36.88
CA TYR A 228 -1.32 -10.57 37.01
C TYR A 228 -0.86 -10.97 38.42
N ASP A 229 0.12 -11.87 38.49
CA ASP A 229 0.79 -12.24 39.73
C ASP A 229 2.13 -11.50 39.85
N THR A 230 2.20 -10.55 40.79
CA THR A 230 3.39 -9.72 41.03
C THR A 230 4.58 -10.53 41.56
N SER A 231 4.33 -11.64 42.25
CA SER A 231 5.38 -12.46 42.87
C SER A 231 6.15 -13.26 41.82
N THR A 232 5.43 -13.81 40.83
CA THR A 232 5.98 -14.65 39.77
C THR A 232 6.20 -13.90 38.46
N LYS A 233 5.69 -12.67 38.33
CA LYS A 233 5.65 -11.88 37.09
C LYS A 233 4.97 -12.63 35.94
N VAL A 234 3.88 -13.32 36.25
CA VAL A 234 3.10 -14.14 35.31
C VAL A 234 1.72 -13.54 35.12
N LEU A 235 1.27 -13.51 33.87
CA LEU A 235 -0.11 -13.24 33.49
C LEU A 235 -0.86 -14.56 33.33
N LYS A 236 -2.10 -14.59 33.81
CA LYS A 236 -3.02 -15.72 33.69
C LYS A 236 -4.18 -15.30 32.78
N PRO A 237 -4.13 -15.68 31.49
CA PRO A 237 -5.21 -15.42 30.56
C PRO A 237 -6.51 -16.10 31.00
N VAL A 238 -7.64 -15.46 30.72
CA VAL A 238 -8.95 -16.08 30.92
C VAL A 238 -9.38 -16.71 29.59
N PRO A 239 -9.70 -18.01 29.56
CA PRO A 239 -10.21 -18.63 28.34
C PRO A 239 -11.46 -17.90 27.86
N THR A 240 -11.40 -17.36 26.65
CA THR A 240 -12.57 -16.73 26.03
C THR A 240 -13.56 -17.85 25.66
N ASN A 241 -14.68 -17.93 26.39
CA ASN A 241 -15.81 -18.78 26.03
C ASN A 241 -16.50 -18.21 24.79
N GLU A 242 -15.92 -18.39 23.61
CA GLU A 242 -16.69 -18.20 22.37
C GLU A 242 -17.73 -19.32 22.25
N PRO A 243 -18.94 -19.03 21.76
CA PRO A 243 -19.86 -20.08 21.37
C PRO A 243 -19.15 -20.93 20.31
N ALA A 244 -19.11 -22.25 20.54
CA ALA A 244 -18.45 -23.24 19.68
C ALA A 244 -19.02 -23.20 18.24
N SER A 245 -18.60 -22.22 17.44
CA SER A 245 -19.01 -22.02 16.05
C SER A 245 -17.87 -22.35 15.07
N PHE A 246 -16.86 -23.08 15.56
CA PHE A 246 -15.92 -23.84 14.75
C PHE A 246 -16.20 -25.34 14.81
N VAL A 247 -17.47 -25.74 14.97
CA VAL A 247 -17.92 -26.90 14.22
C VAL A 247 -17.83 -26.43 12.77
N ALA A 248 -16.74 -26.82 12.09
CA ALA A 248 -16.69 -26.74 10.64
C ALA A 248 -18.07 -27.20 10.16
N PRO A 249 -18.80 -26.43 9.32
CA PRO A 249 -19.99 -27.00 8.72
C PRO A 249 -19.50 -28.29 8.10
N ALA A 250 -19.97 -29.43 8.62
CA ALA A 250 -19.87 -30.65 7.88
C ALA A 250 -20.47 -30.25 6.54
N VAL A 251 -19.62 -30.12 5.52
CA VAL A 251 -20.03 -29.78 4.16
C VAL A 251 -21.03 -30.86 3.82
N SER A 252 -22.30 -30.52 4.03
CA SER A 252 -23.35 -31.50 4.12
C SER A 252 -23.56 -31.94 2.69
N SER A 253 -23.13 -33.15 2.37
CA SER A 253 -23.28 -33.76 1.04
C SER A 253 -24.73 -33.70 0.56
N LEU A 254 -25.69 -33.61 1.48
CA LEU A 254 -27.11 -33.39 1.21
C LEU A 254 -27.42 -32.04 0.57
N VAL A 255 -26.75 -30.94 0.95
CA VAL A 255 -27.00 -29.61 0.34
C VAL A 255 -26.46 -29.56 -1.09
N ASN A 256 -25.27 -30.12 -1.32
CA ASN A 256 -24.73 -30.28 -2.67
C ASN A 256 -25.57 -31.24 -3.51
N PHE A 257 -26.04 -32.35 -2.93
CA PHE A 257 -26.94 -33.28 -3.63
C PHE A 257 -28.26 -32.60 -4.01
N ASN A 258 -28.87 -31.81 -3.12
CA ASN A 258 -30.12 -31.12 -3.41
C ASN A 258 -29.94 -30.06 -4.50
N PHE A 259 -28.81 -29.34 -4.51
CA PHE A 259 -28.48 -28.40 -5.57
C PHE A 259 -28.28 -29.09 -6.92
N ILE A 260 -27.55 -30.22 -6.95
CA ILE A 260 -27.35 -31.00 -8.19
C ILE A 260 -28.68 -31.60 -8.66
N ALA A 261 -29.49 -32.18 -7.78
CA ALA A 261 -30.79 -32.74 -8.12
C ALA A 261 -31.76 -31.69 -8.67
N GLN A 262 -31.78 -30.48 -8.09
CA GLN A 262 -32.58 -29.36 -8.59
C GLN A 262 -32.06 -28.84 -9.94
N SER A 263 -30.74 -28.77 -10.13
CA SER A 263 -30.13 -28.31 -11.38
C SER A 263 -30.40 -29.27 -12.54
N VAL A 264 -30.37 -30.59 -12.29
CA VAL A 264 -30.72 -31.60 -13.31
C VAL A 264 -32.22 -31.56 -13.62
N SER A 265 -33.08 -31.43 -12.61
CA SER A 265 -34.53 -31.31 -12.82
C SER A 265 -34.95 -30.09 -13.65
N GLN A 266 -34.18 -29.00 -13.63
CA GLN A 266 -34.44 -27.81 -14.45
C GLN A 266 -33.93 -27.93 -15.89
N LEU A 267 -33.00 -28.85 -16.16
CA LEU A 267 -32.49 -29.11 -17.52
C LEU A 267 -33.34 -30.12 -18.30
N GLU A 268 -34.21 -30.88 -17.62
CA GLU A 268 -35.09 -31.89 -18.22
C GLU A 268 -36.52 -31.38 -18.54
N MET A 269 -36.76 -30.05 -18.44
CA MET A 269 -37.96 -29.38 -18.97
C MET A 269 -37.62 -28.48 -20.15
#